data_AF-A0A1F4RPA9-F1
#
_entry.id   AF-A0A1F4RPA9-F1
#
_cell.length_a   1.000
_cell.length_b   1.000
_cell.length_c   1.000
_cell.angle_alpha   90.00
_cell.angle_beta   90.00
_cell.angle_gamma   90.00
#
_symmetry.space_group_name_H-M   'P 1'
#
loop_
_entity.id
_entity.type
_entity.pdbx_description
1 polymer ?
#
loop_
_entity_poly.entity_id
_entity_poly.type
_entity_poly.pdbx_seq_one_letter_code
_entity_poly.pdbx_strand_id
1 'polypeptide(L)' 'MLREFRCKFCHRLLAKVGEGSKVEIKCPKCKTLSLYNEETIVVYEVPENNVTKKIIERGIVKYDFLKN' A
#
# COMPACT_ATOMS: atom_id res chain seq x y z
N MET A 1 14.47 -6.21 -13.03
CA MET A 1 13.46 -6.00 -14.09
C MET A 1 12.58 -4.82 -13.68
N LEU A 2 12.19 -3.92 -14.59
CA LEU A 2 11.35 -2.77 -14.21
C LEU A 2 9.88 -3.19 -14.05
N ARG A 3 9.23 -2.76 -12.95
CA ARG A 3 7.82 -2.98 -12.66
C ARG A 3 6.99 -1.77 -13.08
N GLU A 4 5.74 -1.99 -13.47
CA GLU A 4 4.86 -0.89 -13.82
C GLU A 4 4.22 -0.29 -12.57
N PHE A 5 4.38 1.02 -12.39
CA PHE A 5 3.65 1.77 -11.39
C PHE A 5 2.50 2.51 -12.04
N ARG A 6 1.27 2.11 -11.70
CA ARG A 6 0.04 2.64 -12.29
C ARG A 6 -0.79 3.38 -11.23
N CYS A 7 -1.54 4.37 -11.68
CA CYS A 7 -2.47 5.08 -10.82
C CYS A 7 -3.56 4.14 -10.30
N LYS A 8 -3.84 4.16 -8.99
CA LYS A 8 -4.88 3.33 -8.39
C LYS A 8 -6.30 3.71 -8.82
N PHE A 9 -6.51 4.91 -9.36
CA PHE A 9 -7.83 5.43 -9.73
C PHE A 9 -8.14 5.29 -11.22
N CYS A 10 -7.22 5.70 -12.10
CA CYS A 10 -7.44 5.65 -13.55
C CYS A 10 -6.59 4.62 -14.28
N HIS A 11 -5.80 3.81 -13.57
CA HIS A 11 -4.90 2.78 -14.11
C HIS A 11 -3.88 3.25 -15.16
N ARG A 12 -3.76 4.57 -15.35
CA ARG A 12 -2.75 5.19 -16.21
C ARG A 12 -1.36 4.83 -15.68
N LEU A 13 -0.46 4.46 -16.60
CA LEU A 13 0.95 4.27 -16.30
C LEU A 13 1.56 5.59 -15.82
N LEU A 14 2.11 5.58 -14.60
CA LEU A 14 2.75 6.74 -13.98
C LEU A 14 4.27 6.64 -14.11
N ALA A 15 4.84 5.47 -13.87
CA ALA A 15 6.27 5.22 -14.02
C ALA A 15 6.57 3.73 -14.28
N LYS A 16 7.79 3.43 -14.74
CA LYS A 16 8.38 2.09 -14.64
C LYS A 16 9.49 2.16 -13.59
N VAL A 17 9.36 1.37 -12.53
CA VAL A 17 10.18 1.48 -11.31
C VAL A 17 11.08 0.24 -11.19
N GLY A 18 12.34 0.45 -10.84
CA GLY A 18 13.28 -0.63 -10.57
C GLY A 18 13.14 -1.14 -9.15
N GLU A 19 13.75 -2.29 -8.88
CA GLU A 19 13.76 -2.86 -7.53
C GLU A 19 14.49 -1.93 -6.53
N GLY A 20 13.95 -1.77 -5.33
CA GLY A 20 14.47 -0.89 -4.28
C GLY A 20 14.15 0.60 -4.48
N SER A 21 13.30 0.96 -5.46
CA SER A 21 12.97 2.36 -5.75
C SER A 21 11.81 2.86 -4.88
N LYS A 22 11.97 4.05 -4.30
CA LYS A 22 10.88 4.83 -3.69
C LYS A 22 10.47 5.95 -4.64
N VAL A 23 9.21 5.93 -5.07
CA VAL A 23 8.69 6.92 -6.03
C VAL A 23 7.38 7.51 -5.51
N GLU A 24 7.35 8.83 -5.36
CA GLU A 24 6.13 9.58 -5.13
C GLU A 24 5.77 10.36 -6.40
N ILE A 25 4.56 10.13 -6.91
CA ILE A 25 4.13 10.78 -8.16
C ILE A 25 2.66 11.16 -8.10
N LYS A 26 2.36 12.39 -8.51
CA LYS A 26 1.00 12.88 -8.66
C LYS A 26 0.46 12.47 -10.02
N CYS A 27 -0.71 11.84 -10.05
CA CYS A 27 -1.38 11.53 -11.31
C CYS A 27 -1.85 12.83 -11.98
N PRO A 28 -1.48 13.11 -13.24
CA PRO A 28 -1.91 14.34 -13.93
C PRO A 28 -3.41 14.37 -14.22
N LYS A 29 -4.06 13.19 -14.36
CA LYS A 29 -5.51 13.07 -14.62
C LYS A 29 -6.32 13.14 -13.33
N CYS A 30 -6.01 12.27 -12.36
CA CYS A 30 -6.79 12.14 -11.13
C CYS A 30 -6.36 13.12 -10.03
N LYS A 31 -5.20 13.76 -10.17
CA LYS A 31 -4.57 14.61 -9.15
C LYS A 31 -4.23 13.88 -7.83
N THR A 32 -4.47 12.58 -7.74
CA THR A 32 -4.08 11.73 -6.61
C THR A 32 -2.57 11.59 -6.52
N LEU A 33 -2.02 11.77 -5.32
CA LEU A 33 -0.65 11.43 -4.99
C LEU A 33 -0.52 9.92 -4.76
N SER A 34 0.34 9.26 -5.52
CA SER A 34 0.60 7.82 -5.41
C SER A 34 2.02 7.60 -4.93
N LEU A 35 2.17 6.84 -3.85
CA LEU A 35 3.46 6.41 -3.32
C LEU A 35 3.72 4.95 -3.71
N TYR A 36 4.83 4.72 -4.36
CA TYR A 36 5.41 3.40 -4.59
C TYR A 36 6.58 3.22 -3.62
N ASN A 37 6.48 2.20 -2.77
CA ASN A 37 7.53 1.77 -1.89
C ASN A 37 7.51 0.23 -1.85
N GLU A 38 8.59 -0.41 -2.26
CA GLU A 38 8.70 -1.88 -2.20
C GLU A 38 8.95 -2.40 -0.78
N GLU A 39 9.26 -1.51 0.17
CA GLU A 39 9.45 -1.84 1.58
C GLU A 39 8.65 -0.89 2.46
N THR A 40 7.36 -1.15 2.63
CA THR A 40 6.66 -0.64 3.82
C THR A 40 5.48 -1.53 4.14
N ILE A 41 5.68 -2.41 5.12
CA ILE A 41 4.58 -2.90 5.95
C ILE A 41 4.25 -1.73 6.88
N VAL A 42 3.17 -1.01 6.60
CA VAL A 42 2.67 0.01 7.54
C VAL A 42 1.90 -0.74 8.61
N VAL A 43 2.57 -1.06 9.72
CA VAL A 43 1.92 -1.61 10.93
C VAL A 43 1.30 -0.43 11.67
N TYR A 44 -0.02 -0.35 11.66
CA TYR A 44 -0.77 0.53 12.54
C TYR A 44 -1.40 -0.30 13.65
N GLU A 45 -1.22 0.12 14.90
CA GLU A 45 -1.96 -0.43 16.04
C GLU A 45 -3.44 -0.07 15.86
N VAL A 46 -4.28 -1.06 15.56
CA VAL A 46 -5.73 -0.88 15.54
C VAL A 46 -6.23 -1.24 16.93
N PRO A 47 -6.88 -0.31 17.66
CA PRO A 47 -7.61 -0.68 18.88
C PRO A 47 -8.63 -1.76 18.51
N GLU A 48 -8.72 -2.84 19.29
CA GLU A 48 -9.52 -4.03 18.98
C GLU A 48 -10.95 -3.70 18.51
N ASN A 49 -11.53 -2.64 19.08
CA ASN A 49 -12.88 -2.16 18.79
C ASN A 49 -13.07 -1.54 17.39
N ASN A 50 -11.98 -1.23 16.67
CA ASN A 50 -12.00 -0.59 15.35
C ASN A 50 -11.69 -1.57 14.21
N VAL A 51 -11.51 -2.86 14.50
CA VAL A 51 -11.31 -3.90 13.49
C VAL A 51 -12.65 -4.23 12.84
N THR A 52 -12.86 -3.77 11.60
CA THR A 52 -14.06 -4.10 10.83
C THR A 52 -13.97 -5.51 10.24
N LYS A 53 -15.11 -6.22 10.13
CA LYS A 53 -15.19 -7.58 9.55
C LYS A 53 -14.51 -7.71 8.18
N LYS A 54 -14.55 -6.65 7.35
CA LYS A 54 -13.87 -6.57 6.04
C LYS A 54 -12.34 -6.68 6.12
N ILE A 55 -11.72 -6.30 7.24
CA ILE A 55 -10.26 -6.42 7.46
C ILE A 55 -9.92 -7.87 7.81
N ILE A 56 -10.75 -8.52 8.63
CA ILE A 56 -10.64 -9.93 9.01
C ILE A 56 -10.78 -10.84 7.77
N GLU A 57 -11.79 -10.58 6.93
CA GLU A 57 -12.09 -11.36 5.71
C GLU A 57 -11.02 -11.24 4.61
N ARG A 58 -10.25 -10.15 4.58
CA ARG A 58 -9.20 -9.93 3.57
C ARG A 58 -7.93 -10.75 3.79
N GLY A 59 -7.84 -11.55 4.87
CA GLY A 59 -6.75 -12.51 5.08
C GLY A 59 -5.36 -11.91 5.26
N ILE A 60 -5.24 -10.60 5.43
CA ILE A 60 -3.95 -9.88 5.52
C ILE A 60 -3.41 -9.82 6.96
N VAL A 61 -4.17 -10.26 7.97
CA VAL A 61 -3.74 -10.12 9.37
C VAL A 61 -3.36 -11.47 9.96
N LYS A 62 -2.07 -11.84 9.85
CA LYS A 62 -1.45 -12.71 10.87
C LYS A 62 -1.10 -11.82 12.05
N TYR A 63 -1.88 -11.89 13.12
CA TYR A 63 -1.51 -11.31 14.40
C TYR A 63 -0.91 -12.41 15.27
N ASP A 64 0.16 -12.08 15.99
CA ASP A 64 0.72 -12.93 17.04
C ASP A 64 0.69 -12.13 18.34
N PHE A 65 0.42 -12.80 19.45
CA PHE A 65 0.38 -12.14 20.75
C PHE A 65 1.83 -11.97 21.26
N LEU A 66 2.30 -10.73 21.36
CA LEU A 66 3.51 -10.43 22.12
C LEU A 66 3.17 -10.58 23.61
N LYS A 67 3.59 -11.68 24.22
CA LYS A 67 3.59 -11.83 25.67
C LYS A 67 4.76 -11.02 26.24
N ASN A 68 4.47 -10.08 27.14
CA ASN A 68 5.47 -9.48 28.03
C ASN A 68 6.07 -10.52 28.97
#